data_AF-A0A3N2MKW1-F1
#
_entry.id   AF-A0A3N2MKW1-F1
#
_cell.length_a   1.000
_cell.length_b   1.000
_cell.length_c   1.000
_cell.angle_alpha   90.00
_cell.angle_beta   90.00
_cell.angle_gamma   90.00
#
_symmetry.space_group_name_H-M   'P 1'
#
loop_
_entity.id
_entity.type
_entity.pdbx_description
1 polymer ?
#
loop_
_entity_poly.entity_id
_entity_poly.type
_entity_poly.pdbx_seq_one_letter_code
_entity_poly.pdbx_strand_id
1 'polypeptide(L)'
;MEKESEHKRDSFIFYRSFYEAIHELKDDIKLEVFTAITEYALYGKVPEDLKPVAKGMFTLIKPNLDVNTARYENGKKGGRKPKKIAGLPVVETSVAAPSSPPAYSSFEDEVAQIKTDQIWCEPVCMQFRIDMSELDKRLDAFVMHCKVERENELHPSIKDAKRHFTSWMRKAYTITERKSNEQPKSDDYTYNGGFGGLD
;
A
#
# COMPACT_ATOMS: atom_id res chain seq x y z
N MET A 1 -7.59 11.86 -39.14
CA MET A 1 -6.40 11.01 -39.00
C MET A 1 -6.13 10.87 -37.52
N GLU A 2 -6.79 9.90 -36.90
CA GLU A 2 -6.64 9.63 -35.47
C GLU A 2 -5.25 9.06 -35.24
N LYS A 3 -4.49 9.71 -34.35
CA LYS A 3 -3.24 9.16 -33.85
C LYS A 3 -3.61 7.90 -33.06
N GLU A 4 -3.40 6.72 -33.64
CA GLU A 4 -3.18 5.50 -32.86
C GLU A 4 -1.94 5.77 -31.99
N SER A 5 -2.17 6.26 -30.78
CA SER A 5 -1.15 6.23 -29.74
C SER A 5 -0.90 4.75 -29.45
N GLU A 6 0.28 4.27 -29.83
CA GLU A 6 0.72 2.90 -29.57
C GLU A 6 0.82 2.68 -28.05
N HIS A 7 -0.30 2.29 -27.44
CA HIS A 7 -0.44 2.12 -25.99
C HIS A 7 0.00 0.72 -25.59
N LYS A 8 1.26 0.38 -25.90
CA LYS A 8 1.85 -0.94 -25.64
C LYS A 8 2.29 -1.09 -24.19
N ARG A 9 1.92 -2.21 -23.57
CA ARG A 9 2.31 -2.61 -22.21
C ARG A 9 2.77 -4.06 -22.18
N ASP A 10 3.70 -4.36 -21.27
CA ASP A 10 4.22 -5.72 -21.09
C ASP A 10 3.35 -6.55 -20.12
N SER A 11 2.52 -5.90 -19.30
CA SER A 11 1.68 -6.57 -18.30
C SER A 11 0.46 -5.74 -17.92
N PHE A 12 -0.54 -6.43 -17.34
CA PHE A 12 -1.71 -5.82 -16.74
C PHE A 12 -2.24 -6.71 -15.60
N ILE A 13 -3.13 -6.16 -14.77
CA ILE A 13 -3.75 -6.89 -13.67
C ILE A 13 -4.97 -7.64 -14.20
N PHE A 14 -4.98 -8.96 -14.03
CA PHE A 14 -6.13 -9.82 -14.32
C PHE A 14 -6.71 -10.35 -13.01
N TYR A 15 -7.95 -9.98 -12.70
CA TYR A 15 -8.58 -10.36 -11.44
C TYR A 15 -9.21 -11.75 -11.53
N ARG A 16 -9.15 -12.50 -10.42
CA ARG A 16 -9.81 -13.81 -10.29
C ARG A 16 -11.30 -13.76 -10.64
N SER A 17 -12.01 -12.72 -10.24
CA SER A 17 -13.43 -12.54 -10.55
C SER A 17 -13.72 -12.49 -12.05
N PHE A 18 -12.78 -12.00 -12.87
CA PHE A 18 -12.93 -12.03 -14.32
C PHE A 18 -12.83 -13.46 -14.84
N TYR A 19 -11.85 -14.22 -14.35
CA TYR A 19 -11.73 -15.64 -14.68
C TYR A 19 -13.01 -16.40 -14.34
N GLU A 20 -13.50 -16.29 -13.11
CA GLU A 20 -14.69 -17.01 -12.64
C GLU A 20 -15.91 -16.68 -13.51
N ALA A 21 -16.13 -15.40 -13.82
CA ALA A 21 -17.27 -15.00 -14.65
C ALA A 21 -17.15 -15.44 -16.11
N ILE A 22 -15.92 -15.41 -16.69
CA ILE A 22 -15.68 -15.84 -18.06
C ILE A 22 -15.73 -17.37 -18.16
N HIS A 23 -15.28 -18.09 -17.13
CA HIS A 23 -15.18 -19.55 -17.11
C HIS A 23 -16.55 -20.26 -17.22
N GLU A 24 -17.63 -19.60 -16.85
CA GLU A 24 -19.01 -20.12 -16.99
C GLU A 24 -19.57 -19.96 -18.42
N LEU A 25 -18.91 -19.19 -19.29
CA LEU A 25 -19.38 -18.96 -20.66
C LEU A 25 -19.06 -20.15 -21.58
N LYS A 26 -19.69 -20.19 -22.74
CA LYS A 26 -19.32 -21.14 -23.80
C LYS A 26 -17.94 -20.81 -24.37
N ASP A 27 -17.20 -21.81 -24.82
CA ASP A 27 -15.80 -21.68 -25.28
C ASP A 27 -15.64 -20.67 -26.43
N ASP A 28 -16.64 -20.58 -27.30
CA ASP A 28 -16.67 -19.64 -28.41
C ASP A 28 -16.82 -18.17 -27.98
N ILE A 29 -17.43 -17.90 -26.81
CA ILE A 29 -17.56 -16.57 -26.22
C ILE A 29 -16.40 -16.29 -25.27
N LYS A 30 -15.93 -17.32 -24.54
CA LYS A 30 -14.78 -17.23 -23.64
C LYS A 30 -13.56 -16.64 -24.33
N LEU A 31 -13.14 -17.27 -25.43
CA LEU A 31 -11.96 -16.85 -26.18
C LEU A 31 -12.08 -15.39 -26.62
N GLU A 32 -13.27 -15.03 -27.10
CA GLU A 32 -13.57 -13.69 -27.57
C GLU A 32 -13.45 -12.64 -26.45
N VAL A 33 -13.96 -12.94 -25.25
CA VAL A 33 -13.81 -12.05 -24.08
C VAL A 33 -12.36 -11.97 -23.62
N PHE A 34 -11.62 -13.07 -23.60
CA PHE A 34 -10.20 -13.06 -23.24
C PHE A 34 -9.37 -12.22 -24.23
N THR A 35 -9.61 -12.39 -25.54
CA THR A 35 -8.96 -11.59 -26.58
C THR A 35 -9.31 -10.12 -26.42
N ALA A 36 -10.58 -9.78 -26.25
CA ALA A 36 -11.05 -8.42 -26.00
C ALA A 36 -10.35 -7.74 -24.81
N ILE A 37 -10.25 -8.44 -23.68
CA ILE A 37 -9.61 -7.92 -22.46
C ILE A 37 -8.11 -7.73 -22.68
N THR A 38 -7.44 -8.71 -23.28
CA THR A 38 -5.99 -8.67 -23.47
C THR A 38 -5.58 -7.61 -24.49
N GLU A 39 -6.28 -7.51 -25.62
CA GLU A 39 -6.04 -6.46 -26.62
C GLU A 39 -6.26 -5.07 -26.04
N TYR A 40 -7.33 -4.89 -25.29
CA TYR A 40 -7.61 -3.61 -24.64
C TYR A 40 -6.57 -3.26 -23.58
N ALA A 41 -6.24 -4.20 -22.69
CA ALA A 41 -5.35 -3.92 -21.56
C ALA A 41 -3.88 -3.74 -21.96
N LEU A 42 -3.42 -4.45 -22.99
CA LEU A 42 -2.03 -4.43 -23.45
C LEU A 42 -1.76 -3.42 -24.56
N TYR A 43 -2.74 -3.13 -25.42
CA TYR A 43 -2.56 -2.27 -26.59
C TYR A 43 -3.51 -1.07 -26.64
N GLY A 44 -4.49 -1.00 -25.72
CA GLY A 44 -5.50 0.06 -25.72
C GLY A 44 -6.56 -0.07 -26.82
N LYS A 45 -6.60 -1.22 -27.53
CA LYS A 45 -7.51 -1.44 -28.67
C LYS A 45 -8.90 -1.79 -28.17
N VAL A 46 -9.90 -0.99 -28.54
CA VAL A 46 -11.30 -1.28 -28.23
C VAL A 46 -11.83 -2.27 -29.25
N PRO A 47 -12.28 -3.47 -28.84
CA PRO A 47 -12.85 -4.44 -29.75
C PRO A 47 -14.22 -3.97 -30.26
N GLU A 48 -14.40 -3.95 -31.58
CA GLU A 48 -15.62 -3.44 -32.23
C GLU A 48 -16.65 -4.55 -32.50
N ASP A 49 -16.17 -5.71 -32.98
CA ASP A 49 -17.01 -6.82 -33.46
C ASP A 49 -17.13 -7.95 -32.43
N LEU A 50 -17.71 -7.64 -31.27
CA LEU A 50 -18.00 -8.64 -30.24
C LEU A 50 -19.45 -9.14 -30.31
N LYS A 51 -19.64 -10.44 -30.09
CA LYS A 51 -20.95 -11.05 -29.79
C LYS A 51 -21.60 -10.32 -28.62
N PRO A 52 -22.94 -10.23 -28.57
CA PRO A 52 -23.65 -9.45 -27.55
C PRO A 52 -23.26 -9.79 -26.11
N VAL A 53 -23.07 -11.08 -25.80
CA VAL A 53 -22.63 -11.53 -24.47
C VAL A 53 -21.20 -11.10 -24.19
N ALA A 54 -20.27 -11.26 -25.15
CA ALA A 54 -18.89 -10.85 -25.01
C ALA A 54 -18.77 -9.33 -24.82
N LYS A 55 -19.54 -8.55 -25.59
CA LYS A 55 -19.64 -7.10 -25.48
C LYS A 55 -20.14 -6.67 -24.11
N GLY A 56 -21.17 -7.34 -23.58
CA GLY A 56 -21.69 -7.11 -22.24
C GLY A 56 -20.62 -7.34 -21.17
N MET A 57 -19.94 -8.49 -21.21
CA MET A 57 -18.85 -8.83 -20.29
C MET A 57 -17.69 -7.84 -20.36
N PHE A 58 -17.26 -7.49 -21.57
CA PHE A 58 -16.21 -6.50 -21.78
C PHE A 58 -16.62 -5.13 -21.21
N THR A 59 -17.85 -4.69 -21.45
CA THR A 59 -18.39 -3.42 -20.93
C THR A 59 -18.35 -3.37 -19.40
N LEU A 60 -18.64 -4.48 -18.72
CA LEU A 60 -18.58 -4.58 -17.26
C LEU A 60 -17.15 -4.60 -16.72
N ILE A 61 -16.22 -5.22 -17.46
CA ILE A 61 -14.82 -5.36 -17.05
C ILE A 61 -14.01 -4.08 -17.33
N LYS A 62 -14.30 -3.39 -18.43
CA LYS A 62 -13.55 -2.23 -18.93
C LYS A 62 -13.29 -1.14 -17.88
N PRO A 63 -14.25 -0.70 -17.04
CA PRO A 63 -14.00 0.34 -16.04
C PRO A 63 -12.88 -0.03 -15.06
N ASN A 64 -12.75 -1.32 -14.70
CA ASN A 64 -11.69 -1.79 -13.82
C ASN A 64 -10.30 -1.73 -14.51
N LEU A 65 -10.26 -2.03 -15.80
CA LEU A 65 -9.06 -1.91 -16.62
C LEU A 65 -8.67 -0.43 -16.82
N ASP A 66 -9.63 0.46 -16.99
CA ASP A 66 -9.42 1.91 -17.12
C ASP A 66 -8.80 2.49 -15.86
N VAL A 67 -9.32 2.12 -14.67
CA VAL A 67 -8.75 2.55 -13.38
C VAL A 67 -7.31 2.05 -13.23
N ASN A 68 -7.04 0.80 -13.59
CA ASN A 68 -5.68 0.25 -13.56
C ASN A 68 -4.74 1.00 -14.52
N THR A 69 -5.22 1.29 -15.73
CA THR A 69 -4.54 2.07 -16.76
C THR A 69 -4.18 3.47 -16.26
N ALA A 70 -5.14 4.18 -15.67
CA ALA A 70 -4.92 5.50 -15.11
C ALA A 70 -3.90 5.47 -13.96
N ARG A 71 -3.95 4.45 -13.09
CA ARG A 71 -2.97 4.27 -12.00
C ARG A 71 -1.56 4.07 -12.56
N TYR A 72 -1.41 3.26 -13.59
CA TYR A 72 -0.13 3.03 -14.26
C TYR A 72 0.43 4.32 -14.87
N GLU A 73 -0.39 5.08 -15.60
CA GLU A 73 0.02 6.36 -16.19
C GLU A 73 0.38 7.41 -15.13
N ASN A 74 -0.38 7.46 -14.04
CA ASN A 74 -0.05 8.32 -12.90
C ASN A 74 1.24 7.88 -12.20
N GLY A 75 1.50 6.56 -12.14
CA GLY A 75 2.76 6.01 -11.65
C GLY A 75 3.97 6.45 -12.47
N LYS A 76 3.84 6.54 -13.80
CA LYS A 76 4.89 7.07 -14.68
C LYS A 76 5.23 8.54 -14.41
N LYS A 77 4.26 9.33 -13.93
CA LYS A 77 4.44 10.76 -13.60
C LYS A 77 5.12 11.01 -12.24
N GLY A 78 5.43 9.94 -11.50
CA GLY A 78 6.06 10.02 -10.18
C GLY A 78 5.06 10.17 -9.03
N GLY A 79 5.54 9.95 -7.80
CA GLY A 79 4.71 10.02 -6.60
C GLY A 79 4.25 11.45 -6.26
N ARG A 80 3.10 11.56 -5.59
CA ARG A 80 2.59 12.83 -5.06
C ARG A 80 3.65 13.49 -4.17
N LYS A 81 4.10 14.70 -4.54
CA LYS A 81 5.02 15.49 -3.70
C LYS A 81 4.36 15.74 -2.34
N PRO A 82 5.10 15.64 -1.24
CA PRO A 82 4.56 15.91 0.09
C PRO A 82 3.97 17.33 0.12
N LYS A 83 2.78 17.47 0.70
CA LYS A 83 2.05 18.74 0.79
C LYS A 83 2.86 19.65 1.71
N LYS A 84 3.46 20.73 1.16
CA LYS A 84 4.07 21.78 1.98
C LYS A 84 2.97 22.37 2.86
N ILE A 85 3.05 22.13 4.17
CA ILE A 85 2.26 22.84 5.17
C ILE A 85 2.81 24.27 5.17
N ALA A 86 1.96 25.26 4.90
CA ALA A 86 2.35 26.66 4.90
C ALA A 86 2.68 27.08 6.35
N GLY A 87 3.96 27.29 6.64
CA GLY A 87 4.41 27.72 7.97
C GLY A 87 5.88 27.43 8.32
N LEU A 88 6.58 26.53 7.62
CA LEU A 88 8.02 26.30 7.80
C LEU A 88 8.84 26.78 6.59
N PRO A 89 10.05 27.34 6.80
CA PRO A 89 10.84 27.93 5.73
C PRO A 89 11.18 26.86 4.70
N VAL A 90 10.80 27.14 3.45
CA VAL A 90 11.19 26.35 2.29
C VAL A 90 12.69 26.59 2.09
N VAL A 91 13.52 25.63 2.48
CA VAL A 91 14.87 25.54 1.92
C VAL A 91 14.69 25.08 0.49
N GLU A 92 14.88 26.02 -0.44
CA GLU A 92 15.04 25.73 -1.86
C GLU A 92 16.36 25.00 -2.07
N THR A 93 16.37 23.69 -1.83
CA THR A 93 17.46 22.86 -2.34
C THR A 93 17.14 22.52 -3.78
N SER A 94 17.60 23.39 -4.68
CA SER A 94 17.94 23.00 -6.04
C SER A 94 18.99 21.90 -5.95
N VAL A 95 18.62 20.66 -6.25
CA VAL A 95 19.62 19.67 -6.65
C VAL A 95 19.15 19.05 -7.95
N ALA A 96 19.89 19.41 -8.99
CA ALA A 96 20.03 18.60 -10.19
C ALA A 96 20.19 17.13 -9.80
N ALA A 97 19.54 16.26 -10.55
CA ALA A 97 19.61 14.81 -10.36
C ALA A 97 21.07 14.34 -10.16
N PRO A 98 21.42 13.72 -9.02
CA PRO A 98 22.54 12.80 -8.99
C PRO A 98 22.03 11.46 -9.52
N SER A 99 22.51 11.12 -10.72
CA SER A 99 22.54 9.76 -11.22
C SER A 99 23.25 8.85 -10.21
N SER A 100 22.62 7.71 -9.92
CA SER A 100 23.09 6.56 -9.11
C SER A 100 22.52 6.51 -7.69
N PRO A 101 21.90 5.39 -7.27
CA PRO A 101 21.55 5.17 -5.88
C PRO A 101 22.82 5.18 -5.02
N PRO A 102 22.86 5.88 -3.87
CA PRO A 102 23.97 5.73 -2.94
C PRO A 102 23.96 4.28 -2.45
N ALA A 103 25.09 3.59 -2.62
CA ALA A 103 25.29 2.29 -2.02
C ALA A 103 25.23 2.45 -0.49
N TYR A 104 24.16 1.96 0.14
CA TYR A 104 24.08 1.87 1.59
C TYR A 104 25.10 0.82 2.05
N SER A 105 26.04 1.22 2.89
CA SER A 105 27.18 0.37 3.27
C SER A 105 26.93 -0.45 4.53
N SER A 106 25.97 -0.05 5.39
CA SER A 106 25.60 -0.77 6.62
C SER A 106 24.16 -0.50 7.08
N PHE A 107 23.55 -1.44 7.82
CA PHE A 107 22.27 -1.23 8.53
C PHE A 107 22.32 -0.05 9.52
N GLU A 108 23.51 0.27 10.03
CA GLU A 108 23.74 1.42 10.92
C GLU A 108 23.55 2.74 10.17
N ASP A 109 23.96 2.81 8.90
CA ASP A 109 23.77 3.99 8.05
C ASP A 109 22.29 4.20 7.72
N GLU A 110 21.56 3.11 7.47
CA GLU A 110 20.10 3.15 7.25
C GLU A 110 19.37 3.71 8.48
N VAL A 111 19.74 3.25 9.68
CA VAL A 111 19.11 3.70 10.92
C VAL A 111 19.54 5.11 11.29
N ALA A 112 20.79 5.51 11.06
CA ALA A 112 21.22 6.90 11.20
C ALA A 112 20.40 7.84 10.31
N GLN A 113 20.10 7.42 9.08
CA GLN A 113 19.24 8.19 8.18
C GLN A 113 17.78 8.22 8.64
N ILE A 114 17.28 7.13 9.25
CA ILE A 114 15.98 7.11 9.90
C ILE A 114 15.94 8.11 11.08
N LYS A 115 16.99 8.15 11.91
CA LYS A 115 17.13 9.09 13.04
C LYS A 115 17.10 10.56 12.58
N THR A 116 17.64 10.86 11.40
CA THR A 116 17.61 12.23 10.84
C THR A 116 16.25 12.67 10.30
N ASP A 117 15.32 11.73 10.03
CA ASP A 117 14.02 12.06 9.46
C ASP A 117 12.98 12.36 10.55
N GLN A 118 13.05 13.58 11.09
CA GLN A 118 12.13 14.09 12.12
C GLN A 118 10.66 13.98 11.72
N ILE A 119 10.35 14.14 10.43
CA ILE A 119 8.99 14.05 9.87
C ILE A 119 8.42 12.64 10.02
N TRP A 120 9.28 11.63 10.09
CA TRP A 120 8.88 10.25 10.37
C TRP A 120 8.95 9.91 11.86
N CYS A 121 9.98 10.39 12.58
CA CYS A 121 10.16 10.10 14.00
C CYS A 121 9.00 10.62 14.86
N GLU A 122 8.51 11.84 14.63
CA GLU A 122 7.46 12.45 15.45
C GLU A 122 6.11 11.69 15.38
N PRO A 123 5.57 11.35 14.20
CA PRO A 123 4.38 10.49 14.10
C PRO A 123 4.58 9.10 14.71
N VAL A 124 5.78 8.53 14.62
CA VAL A 124 6.08 7.21 15.20
C VAL A 124 6.13 7.28 16.73
N CYS A 125 6.76 8.31 17.29
CA CYS A 125 6.73 8.60 18.72
C CYS A 125 5.29 8.74 19.23
N MET A 126 4.44 9.50 18.52
CA MET A 126 3.02 9.62 18.86
C MET A 126 2.27 8.29 18.75
N GLN A 127 2.49 7.53 17.68
CA GLN A 127 1.80 6.26 17.40
C GLN A 127 2.10 5.20 18.47
N PHE A 128 3.33 5.13 18.95
CA PHE A 128 3.75 4.17 19.97
C PHE A 128 3.78 4.76 21.39
N ARG A 129 3.37 6.02 21.56
CA ARG A 129 3.42 6.78 22.82
C ARG A 129 4.78 6.69 23.51
N ILE A 130 5.84 7.00 22.75
CA ILE A 130 7.22 6.99 23.22
C ILE A 130 7.89 8.34 22.98
N ASP A 131 8.89 8.64 23.79
CA ASP A 131 9.73 9.83 23.62
C ASP A 131 10.85 9.58 22.61
N MET A 132 11.47 10.66 22.13
CA MET A 132 12.53 10.59 21.11
C MET A 132 13.77 9.80 21.59
N SER A 133 14.10 9.88 22.88
CA SER A 133 15.19 9.09 23.48
C SER A 133 14.87 7.60 23.55
N GLU A 134 13.59 7.25 23.69
CA GLU A 134 13.12 5.88 23.71
C GLU A 134 13.01 5.32 22.29
N LEU A 135 12.63 6.14 21.31
CA LEU A 135 12.72 5.79 19.90
C LEU A 135 14.17 5.46 19.48
N ASP A 136 15.14 6.24 19.96
CA ASP A 136 16.55 6.03 19.66
C ASP A 136 17.06 4.65 20.13
N LYS A 137 16.76 4.30 21.39
CA LYS A 137 17.08 2.98 21.96
C LYS A 137 16.41 1.84 21.19
N ARG A 138 15.17 2.04 20.75
CA ARG A 138 14.42 1.03 19.98
C ARG A 138 14.94 0.88 18.56
N LEU A 139 15.43 1.96 17.95
CA LEU A 139 16.13 1.90 16.67
C LEU A 139 17.45 1.13 16.80
N ASP A 140 18.19 1.29 17.91
CA ASP A 140 19.39 0.48 18.15
C ASP A 140 19.06 -1.01 18.36
N ALA A 141 17.97 -1.31 19.08
CA ALA A 141 17.47 -2.69 19.21
C ALA A 141 16.97 -3.27 17.87
N PHE A 142 16.42 -2.44 16.98
CA PHE A 142 16.03 -2.83 15.64
C PHE A 142 17.24 -3.22 14.78
N VAL A 143 18.36 -2.49 14.88
CA VAL A 143 19.61 -2.87 14.18
C VAL A 143 20.04 -4.27 14.58
N MET A 144 20.02 -4.57 15.89
CA MET A 144 20.37 -5.91 16.38
C MET A 144 19.40 -6.98 15.86
N HIS A 145 18.10 -6.67 15.82
CA HIS A 145 17.09 -7.57 15.27
C HIS A 145 17.30 -7.83 13.77
N CYS A 146 17.59 -6.80 12.98
CA CYS A 146 17.89 -6.94 11.56
C CYS A 146 19.12 -7.80 11.29
N LYS A 147 20.16 -7.69 12.14
CA LYS A 147 21.37 -8.51 12.04
C LYS A 147 21.15 -9.99 12.38
N VAL A 148 20.11 -10.31 13.16
CA VAL A 148 19.82 -11.68 13.62
C VAL A 148 18.76 -12.38 12.77
N GLU A 149 17.67 -11.69 12.38
CA GLU A 149 16.58 -12.30 11.62
C GLU A 149 16.79 -12.33 10.11
N ARG A 150 17.57 -11.39 9.53
CA ARG A 150 17.83 -11.38 8.09
C ARG A 150 19.25 -11.86 7.85
N GLU A 151 19.40 -12.86 6.99
CA GLU A 151 20.67 -13.43 6.52
C GLU A 151 21.47 -12.39 5.70
N ASN A 152 21.87 -11.29 6.33
CA ASN A 152 22.65 -10.19 5.76
C ASN A 152 21.99 -9.40 4.60
N GLU A 153 20.70 -9.62 4.33
CA GLU A 153 19.98 -8.86 3.31
C GLU A 153 19.60 -7.46 3.81
N LEU A 154 20.22 -6.44 3.19
CA LEU A 154 19.93 -5.02 3.41
C LEU A 154 18.53 -4.65 2.92
N HIS A 155 17.96 -3.57 3.46
CA HIS A 155 16.66 -3.12 2.97
C HIS A 155 16.84 -2.52 1.57
N PRO A 156 15.96 -2.85 0.59
CA PRO A 156 16.05 -2.29 -0.75
C PRO A 156 15.78 -0.77 -0.79
N SER A 157 15.24 -0.19 0.29
CA SER A 157 15.00 1.25 0.43
C SER A 157 14.78 1.63 1.89
N ILE A 158 15.11 2.88 2.26
CA ILE A 158 14.78 3.50 3.56
C ILE A 158 13.27 3.38 3.88
N LYS A 159 12.41 3.48 2.85
CA LYS A 159 10.95 3.32 3.05
C LYS A 159 10.59 1.91 3.52
N ASP A 160 11.32 0.92 3.04
CA ASP A 160 11.12 -0.47 3.42
C ASP A 160 11.65 -0.72 4.84
N ALA A 161 12.82 -0.17 5.19
CA ALA A 161 13.36 -0.18 6.54
C ALA A 161 12.38 0.42 7.57
N LYS A 162 11.74 1.55 7.24
CA LYS A 162 10.71 2.18 8.09
C LYS A 162 9.46 1.32 8.27
N ARG A 163 9.01 0.65 7.21
CA ARG A 163 7.87 -0.28 7.29
C ARG A 163 8.21 -1.50 8.13
N HIS A 164 9.43 -2.01 7.97
CA HIS A 164 9.93 -3.13 8.76
C HIS A 164 10.03 -2.75 10.24
N PHE A 165 10.62 -1.60 10.57
CA PHE A 165 10.68 -1.09 11.94
C PHE A 165 9.30 -0.96 12.58
N THR A 166 8.33 -0.34 11.89
CA THR A 166 6.97 -0.16 12.45
C THR A 166 6.23 -1.48 12.64
N SER A 167 6.44 -2.45 11.76
CA SER A 167 5.90 -3.81 11.91
C SER A 167 6.54 -4.54 13.09
N TRP A 168 7.87 -4.49 13.19
CA TRP A 168 8.64 -5.07 14.27
C TRP A 168 8.26 -4.46 15.63
N MET A 169 8.13 -3.14 15.72
CA MET A 169 7.69 -2.43 16.92
C MET A 169 6.30 -2.89 17.38
N ARG A 170 5.37 -3.11 16.44
CA ARG A 170 4.06 -3.70 16.78
C ARG A 170 4.24 -5.10 17.34
N LYS A 171 5.01 -5.97 16.69
CA LYS A 171 5.22 -7.35 17.15
C LYS A 171 5.93 -7.43 18.51
N ALA A 172 6.97 -6.61 18.72
CA ALA A 172 7.81 -6.64 19.91
C ALA A 172 7.17 -5.97 21.14
N TYR A 173 6.36 -4.92 20.93
CA TYR A 173 5.83 -4.10 22.03
C TYR A 173 4.29 -4.13 22.18
N THR A 174 3.54 -4.86 21.35
CA THR A 174 2.09 -5.09 21.59
C THR A 174 1.79 -6.17 22.63
N ILE A 175 2.83 -6.82 23.18
CA ILE A 175 2.71 -7.85 24.22
C ILE A 175 2.45 -7.25 25.64
N THR A 176 2.41 -5.93 25.79
CA THR A 176 2.35 -5.26 27.11
C THR A 176 0.96 -4.76 27.54
N GLU A 177 -0.10 -4.93 26.73
CA GLU A 177 -1.48 -4.51 27.09
C GLU A 177 -2.41 -5.68 27.50
N ARG A 178 -1.87 -6.84 27.93
CA ARG A 178 -2.67 -7.99 28.41
C ARG A 178 -2.48 -8.37 29.88
N LYS A 179 -1.70 -7.63 30.67
CA LYS A 179 -1.51 -7.90 32.11
C LYS A 179 -1.59 -6.64 32.97
N SER A 180 -2.73 -5.94 32.95
CA SER A 180 -3.05 -4.97 34.02
C SER A 180 -4.53 -4.61 34.13
N ASN A 181 -5.45 -5.45 33.64
CA ASN A 181 -6.88 -5.20 33.83
C ASN A 181 -7.63 -6.46 34.27
N GLU A 182 -7.20 -7.03 35.40
CA GLU A 182 -8.08 -7.81 36.26
C GLU A 182 -8.47 -6.90 37.43
N GLN A 183 -9.66 -6.33 37.36
CA GLN A 183 -10.35 -5.75 38.51
C GLN A 183 -11.69 -6.48 38.64
N PRO A 184 -12.08 -6.90 39.86
CA PRO A 184 -13.00 -8.00 40.06
C PRO A 184 -14.44 -7.62 39.70
N LYS A 185 -15.18 -8.60 39.15
CA LYS A 185 -16.60 -8.49 38.85
C LYS A 185 -17.38 -8.16 40.14
N SER A 186 -18.09 -7.04 40.14
CA SER A 186 -19.19 -6.81 41.08
C SER A 186 -20.48 -7.33 40.44
N ASP A 187 -21.01 -8.42 40.97
CA ASP A 187 -22.34 -8.92 40.66
C ASP A 187 -23.38 -8.00 41.32
N ASP A 188 -24.01 -7.12 40.55
CA ASP A 188 -25.27 -6.47 40.95
C ASP A 188 -26.18 -6.32 39.73
N TYR A 189 -26.93 -7.38 39.44
CA TYR A 189 -27.97 -7.39 38.41
C TYR A 189 -29.30 -6.97 39.07
N THR A 190 -29.61 -5.68 39.06
CA THR A 190 -30.96 -5.20 39.37
C THR A 190 -31.72 -4.94 38.07
N TYR A 191 -32.46 -5.95 37.61
CA TYR A 191 -33.38 -5.88 36.48
C TYR A 191 -34.73 -5.29 36.94
N ASN A 192 -35.00 -4.04 36.61
CA ASN A 192 -36.33 -3.44 36.74
C ASN A 192 -36.95 -3.27 35.35
N GLY A 193 -37.89 -4.18 35.04
CA GLY A 193 -38.66 -4.18 33.81
C GLY A 193 -39.55 -2.95 33.64
N GLY A 194 -39.80 -2.60 32.38
CA GLY A 194 -40.70 -1.53 31.97
C GLY A 194 -41.21 -1.80 30.56
N PHE A 195 -42.11 -2.77 30.45
CA PHE A 195 -42.92 -3.03 29.26
C PHE A 195 -43.98 -1.92 29.20
N GLY A 196 -43.92 -1.07 28.17
CA GLY A 196 -44.87 0.04 28.01
C GLY A 196 -44.89 0.50 26.57
N GLY A 197 -45.80 -0.06 25.79
CA GLY A 197 -46.20 0.55 24.52
C GLY A 197 -46.96 1.84 24.79
N LEU A 198 -46.79 2.81 23.89
CA LEU A 198 -47.81 3.80 23.63
C LEU A 198 -47.88 4.02 22.11
N ASP A 199 -49.07 3.71 21.60
CA ASP A 199 -49.87 4.33 20.53
C ASP A 199 -49.20 5.23 19.47
#